data_AF-A0A402BJJ3-F1
#
_entry.id   AF-A0A402BJJ3-F1
#
_cell.length_a   1.000
_cell.length_b   1.000
_cell.length_c   1.000
_cell.angle_alpha   90.00
_cell.angle_beta   90.00
_cell.angle_gamma   90.00
#
_symmetry.space_group_name_H-M   'P 1'
#
loop_
_entity.id
_entity.type
_entity.pdbx_description
1 polymer ?
#
loop_
_entity_poly.entity_id
_entity_poly.type
_entity_poly.pdbx_seq_one_letter_code
_entity_poly.pdbx_strand_id
1 'polypeptide(L)'
;MKNSTSERKSQIEQIRKEAEALAFFVDKSPRNLPSFIKKLSENPRATRAALVDLLVQTHNPDYRGKPNVPGAWMNNVYKRYNCLDPNISDEVMHWLDSDATWQEIDETLRLEAEQRARPPAANNSGAQPLADTVSSRQAVAETTCDQAVKLTAVPLDINKTWMNEAEAHTLAQQIVLDGATHDYVITTEVAPDHAVWLVRINWDGNILAITSPAHWRSEFAEIYSMLQARLRIPA
;
A
#
# COMPACT_ATOMS: atom_id res chain seq x y z
N MET A 1 -13.79 -40.18 -27.98
CA MET A 1 -14.04 -39.09 -27.00
C MET A 1 -14.10 -39.60 -25.54
N LYS A 2 -13.16 -40.45 -25.08
CA LYS A 2 -13.15 -40.97 -23.69
C LYS A 2 -12.21 -40.22 -22.73
N ASN A 3 -11.36 -39.32 -23.23
CA ASN A 3 -10.33 -38.65 -22.42
C ASN A 3 -10.87 -37.52 -21.51
N SER A 4 -12.02 -36.92 -21.84
CA SER A 4 -12.53 -35.73 -21.15
C SER A 4 -12.97 -35.97 -19.69
N THR A 5 -13.45 -37.17 -19.34
CA THR A 5 -13.92 -37.46 -17.98
C THR A 5 -12.77 -37.70 -17.00
N SER A 6 -11.66 -38.26 -17.48
CA SER A 6 -10.48 -38.54 -16.64
C SER A 6 -9.76 -37.25 -16.26
N GLU A 7 -9.58 -36.35 -17.23
CA GLU A 7 -8.92 -35.05 -17.03
C GLU A 7 -9.69 -34.16 -16.04
N ARG A 8 -11.03 -34.10 -16.17
CA ARG A 8 -11.87 -33.33 -15.24
C ARG A 8 -11.79 -33.83 -13.79
N LYS A 9 -11.76 -35.16 -13.61
CA LYS A 9 -11.62 -35.75 -12.26
C LYS A 9 -10.27 -35.37 -11.64
N SER A 10 -9.20 -35.49 -12.41
CA SER A 10 -7.85 -35.10 -11.97
C SER A 10 -7.77 -33.61 -11.60
N GLN A 11 -8.39 -32.73 -12.39
CA GLN A 11 -8.43 -31.29 -12.11
C GLN A 11 -9.21 -30.97 -10.82
N ILE A 12 -10.35 -31.61 -10.59
CA ILE A 12 -11.16 -31.42 -9.37
C ILE A 12 -10.39 -31.86 -8.12
N GLU A 13 -9.69 -33.00 -8.20
CA GLU A 13 -8.85 -33.50 -7.10
C GLU A 13 -7.70 -32.54 -6.81
N GLN A 14 -7.08 -31.98 -7.85
CA GLN A 14 -6.00 -31.00 -7.71
C GLN A 14 -6.49 -29.70 -7.05
N ILE A 15 -7.62 -29.15 -7.52
CA ILE A 15 -8.24 -27.97 -6.90
C ILE A 15 -8.57 -28.23 -5.42
N ARG A 16 -9.09 -29.42 -5.09
CA ARG A 16 -9.43 -29.77 -3.71
C ARG A 16 -8.20 -29.84 -2.82
N LYS A 17 -7.12 -30.46 -3.30
CA LYS A 17 -5.84 -30.57 -2.57
C LYS A 17 -5.22 -29.19 -2.34
N GLU A 18 -5.26 -28.32 -3.34
CA GLU A 18 -4.76 -26.95 -3.24
C GLU A 18 -5.61 -26.12 -2.27
N ALA A 19 -6.95 -26.20 -2.38
CA ALA A 19 -7.87 -25.53 -1.48
C ALA A 19 -7.69 -25.94 -0.01
N GLU A 20 -7.39 -27.22 0.24
CA GLU A 20 -7.09 -27.75 1.56
C GLU A 20 -5.78 -27.17 2.11
N ALA A 21 -4.72 -27.17 1.30
CA ALA A 21 -3.45 -26.56 1.68
C ALA A 21 -3.62 -25.06 2.01
N LEU A 22 -4.39 -24.32 1.20
CA LEU A 22 -4.69 -22.91 1.45
C LEU A 22 -5.50 -22.71 2.74
N ALA A 23 -6.52 -23.53 3.00
CA ALA A 23 -7.32 -23.41 4.21
C ALA A 23 -6.49 -23.62 5.48
N PHE A 24 -5.56 -24.58 5.46
CA PHE A 24 -4.63 -24.80 6.57
C PHE A 24 -3.60 -23.67 6.70
N PHE A 25 -3.08 -23.17 5.58
CA PHE A 25 -2.11 -22.08 5.58
C PHE A 25 -2.71 -20.78 6.14
N VAL A 26 -3.89 -20.39 5.62
CA VAL A 26 -4.51 -19.08 5.89
C VAL A 26 -5.27 -19.08 7.22
N ASP A 27 -6.08 -20.09 7.49
CA ASP A 27 -7.01 -20.10 8.63
C ASP A 27 -6.65 -21.14 9.69
N LYS A 28 -5.59 -21.94 9.48
CA LYS A 28 -5.23 -23.09 10.35
C LYS A 28 -6.40 -24.06 10.55
N SER A 29 -7.36 -24.08 9.63
CA SER A 29 -8.62 -24.81 9.78
C SER A 29 -9.26 -25.13 8.43
N PRO A 30 -9.82 -26.33 8.23
CA PRO A 30 -10.52 -26.69 7.00
C PRO A 30 -11.94 -26.08 6.90
N ARG A 31 -12.39 -25.29 7.89
CA ARG A 31 -13.76 -24.72 7.92
C ARG A 31 -14.11 -23.93 6.65
N ASN A 32 -13.13 -23.25 6.07
CA ASN A 32 -13.31 -22.43 4.88
C ASN A 32 -12.99 -23.15 3.56
N LEU A 33 -12.74 -24.47 3.59
CA LEU A 33 -12.42 -25.28 2.42
C LEU A 33 -13.41 -25.10 1.24
N PRO A 34 -14.74 -25.13 1.44
CA PRO A 34 -15.68 -24.93 0.31
C PRO A 34 -15.53 -23.56 -0.36
N SER A 35 -15.18 -22.53 0.42
CA SER A 35 -14.94 -21.18 -0.10
C SER A 35 -13.69 -21.15 -0.99
N PHE A 36 -12.61 -21.80 -0.56
CA PHE A 36 -11.38 -21.88 -1.35
C PHE A 36 -11.55 -22.71 -2.63
N ILE A 37 -12.27 -23.84 -2.57
CA ILE A 37 -12.61 -24.64 -3.76
C ILE A 37 -13.35 -23.77 -4.77
N LYS A 38 -14.35 -23.01 -4.32
CA LYS A 38 -15.12 -22.10 -5.18
C LYS A 38 -14.22 -21.05 -5.83
N LYS A 39 -13.39 -20.33 -5.05
CA LYS A 39 -12.49 -19.29 -5.58
C LYS A 39 -11.47 -19.82 -6.59
N LEU A 40 -10.83 -20.95 -6.30
CA LEU A 40 -9.88 -21.59 -7.21
C LEU A 40 -10.54 -22.06 -8.51
N SER A 41 -11.79 -22.51 -8.43
CA SER A 41 -12.57 -22.93 -9.61
C SER A 41 -13.03 -21.76 -10.46
N GLU A 42 -13.39 -20.63 -9.84
CA GLU A 42 -13.89 -19.43 -10.52
C GLU A 42 -12.76 -18.59 -11.11
N ASN A 43 -11.74 -18.28 -10.31
CA ASN A 43 -10.64 -17.41 -10.71
C ASN A 43 -9.34 -17.79 -9.97
N PRO A 44 -8.58 -18.78 -10.47
CA PRO A 44 -7.34 -19.23 -9.83
C PRO A 44 -6.28 -18.13 -9.81
N ARG A 45 -6.24 -17.26 -10.83
CA ARG A 45 -5.29 -16.13 -10.89
C ARG A 45 -5.57 -15.10 -9.79
N ALA A 46 -6.81 -14.68 -9.60
CA ALA A 46 -7.16 -13.76 -8.51
C ALA A 46 -6.95 -14.40 -7.12
N THR A 47 -7.18 -15.71 -7.00
CA THR A 47 -6.90 -16.45 -5.76
C THR A 47 -5.41 -16.45 -5.43
N ARG A 48 -4.55 -16.75 -6.43
CA ARG A 48 -3.10 -16.67 -6.29
C ARG A 48 -2.63 -15.26 -5.98
N ALA A 49 -3.17 -14.25 -6.65
CA ALA A 49 -2.83 -12.84 -6.42
C ALA A 49 -3.13 -12.42 -4.96
N ALA A 50 -4.29 -12.82 -4.44
CA ALA A 50 -4.67 -12.53 -3.06
C ALA A 50 -3.79 -13.24 -2.02
N LEU A 51 -3.31 -14.45 -2.36
CA LEU A 51 -2.36 -15.18 -1.51
C LEU A 51 -0.98 -14.51 -1.51
N VAL A 52 -0.47 -14.12 -2.68
CA VAL A 52 0.81 -13.42 -2.81
C VAL A 52 0.78 -12.09 -2.05
N ASP A 53 -0.29 -11.30 -2.21
CA ASP A 53 -0.49 -10.05 -1.46
C ASP A 53 -0.44 -10.28 0.06
N LEU A 54 -1.12 -11.33 0.54
CA LEU A 54 -1.06 -11.73 1.94
C LEU A 54 0.37 -12.05 2.40
N LEU A 55 1.15 -12.78 1.58
CA LEU A 55 2.54 -13.13 1.88
C LEU A 55 3.44 -11.89 1.93
N VAL A 56 3.35 -11.03 0.92
CA VAL A 56 4.09 -9.76 0.87
C VAL A 56 3.82 -8.94 2.12
N GLN A 57 2.55 -8.75 2.49
CA GLN A 57 2.17 -7.95 3.67
C GLN A 57 2.50 -8.63 5.01
N THR A 58 2.72 -9.95 5.01
CA THR A 58 3.14 -10.69 6.21
C THR A 58 4.60 -10.43 6.58
N HIS A 59 5.46 -10.23 5.57
CA HIS A 59 6.92 -10.08 5.71
C HIS A 59 7.39 -8.64 5.49
N ASN A 60 6.72 -7.91 4.60
CA ASN A 60 7.00 -6.53 4.20
C ASN A 60 5.74 -5.65 4.41
N PRO A 61 5.24 -5.51 5.66
CA PRO A 61 4.02 -4.75 5.90
C PRO A 61 4.18 -3.28 5.49
N ASP A 62 3.20 -2.76 4.75
CA ASP A 62 3.10 -1.34 4.44
C ASP A 62 2.44 -0.55 5.60
N TYR A 63 1.95 0.67 5.31
CA TYR A 63 1.25 1.51 6.29
C TYR A 63 -0.02 0.87 6.89
N ARG A 64 -0.60 -0.15 6.24
CA ARG A 64 -1.76 -0.92 6.72
C ARG A 64 -1.35 -1.91 7.80
N GLY A 65 -0.06 -2.17 7.92
CA GLY A 65 0.51 -3.10 8.88
C GLY A 65 0.29 -4.57 8.49
N LYS A 66 0.76 -5.45 9.38
CA LYS A 66 0.69 -6.89 9.17
C LYS A 66 -0.76 -7.39 9.24
N PRO A 67 -1.20 -8.31 8.36
CA PRO A 67 -2.52 -8.92 8.43
C PRO A 67 -2.75 -9.67 9.77
N ASN A 68 -3.67 -9.16 10.59
CA ASN A 68 -4.02 -9.79 11.87
C ASN A 68 -4.88 -11.06 11.71
N VAL A 69 -5.71 -11.08 10.66
CA VAL A 69 -6.60 -12.21 10.34
C VAL A 69 -6.38 -12.57 8.86
N PRO A 70 -5.47 -13.49 8.54
CA PRO A 70 -5.06 -13.79 7.17
C PRO A 70 -6.24 -14.15 6.24
N GLY A 71 -7.21 -14.94 6.73
CA GLY A 71 -8.40 -15.29 5.95
C GLY A 71 -9.29 -14.10 5.59
N ALA A 72 -9.46 -13.16 6.51
CA ALA A 72 -10.21 -11.94 6.24
C ALA A 72 -9.48 -11.07 5.21
N TRP A 73 -8.14 -10.95 5.34
CA TRP A 73 -7.30 -10.24 4.39
C TRP A 73 -7.44 -10.84 2.98
N MET A 74 -7.15 -12.13 2.83
CA MET A 74 -7.21 -12.82 1.54
C MET A 74 -8.61 -12.71 0.89
N ASN A 75 -9.69 -12.81 1.67
CA ASN A 75 -11.04 -12.63 1.16
C ASN A 75 -11.31 -11.21 0.62
N ASN A 76 -10.83 -10.19 1.32
CA ASN A 76 -10.97 -8.80 0.88
C ASN A 76 -10.14 -8.53 -0.38
N VAL A 77 -8.89 -8.99 -0.40
CA VAL A 77 -8.00 -8.85 -1.56
C VAL A 77 -8.54 -9.61 -2.77
N TYR A 78 -9.04 -10.84 -2.59
CA TYR A 78 -9.67 -11.61 -3.66
C TYR A 78 -10.84 -10.85 -4.30
N LYS A 79 -11.71 -10.21 -3.50
CA LYS A 79 -12.82 -9.42 -4.04
C LYS A 79 -12.32 -8.28 -4.94
N ARG A 80 -11.21 -7.63 -4.57
CA ARG A 80 -10.57 -6.58 -5.40
C ARG A 80 -10.06 -7.17 -6.71
N TYR A 81 -9.21 -8.20 -6.64
CA TYR A 81 -8.58 -8.79 -7.83
C TYR A 81 -9.54 -9.57 -8.73
N ASN A 82 -10.65 -10.08 -8.20
CA ASN A 82 -11.68 -10.74 -9.00
C ASN A 82 -12.49 -9.76 -9.85
N CYS A 83 -12.53 -8.47 -9.49
CA CYS A 83 -13.28 -7.43 -10.21
C CYS A 83 -12.49 -6.77 -11.35
N LEU A 84 -11.39 -7.39 -11.83
CA LEU A 84 -10.49 -6.81 -12.83
C LEU A 84 -9.99 -5.41 -12.43
N ASP A 85 -9.75 -5.20 -11.14
CA ASP A 85 -9.18 -3.95 -10.64
C ASP A 85 -7.77 -3.76 -11.24
N PRO A 86 -7.49 -2.63 -11.92
CA PRO A 86 -6.19 -2.37 -12.55
C PRO A 86 -5.03 -2.20 -11.56
N ASN A 87 -5.29 -2.06 -10.26
CA ASN A 87 -4.25 -1.68 -9.30
C ASN A 87 -3.70 -2.85 -8.48
N ILE A 88 -3.11 -3.84 -9.16
CA ILE A 88 -2.27 -4.86 -8.53
C ILE A 88 -0.87 -4.29 -8.37
N SER A 89 -0.30 -4.32 -7.16
CA SER A 89 1.06 -3.84 -6.92
C SER A 89 2.08 -4.59 -7.78
N ASP A 90 3.13 -3.90 -8.24
CA ASP A 90 4.19 -4.48 -9.07
C ASP A 90 4.86 -5.70 -8.43
N GLU A 91 5.03 -5.71 -7.10
CA GLU A 91 5.60 -6.85 -6.37
C GLU A 91 4.70 -8.10 -6.46
N VAL A 92 3.39 -7.93 -6.31
CA VAL A 92 2.42 -9.03 -6.49
C VAL A 92 2.41 -9.50 -7.94
N MET A 93 2.47 -8.58 -8.92
CA MET A 93 2.56 -8.93 -10.34
C MET A 93 3.82 -9.73 -10.67
N HIS A 94 4.97 -9.33 -10.12
CA HIS A 94 6.24 -10.03 -10.30
C HIS A 94 6.15 -11.51 -9.88
N TRP A 95 5.55 -11.79 -8.73
CA TRP A 95 5.35 -13.16 -8.22
C TRP A 95 4.22 -13.92 -8.94
N LEU A 96 3.23 -13.21 -9.47
CA LEU A 96 2.17 -13.82 -10.28
C LEU A 96 2.68 -14.34 -11.61
N ASP A 97 3.62 -13.62 -12.21
CA ASP A 97 4.22 -13.97 -13.49
C ASP A 97 5.39 -14.98 -13.35
N SER A 98 5.77 -15.32 -12.11
CA SER A 98 6.76 -16.37 -11.84
C SER A 98 6.10 -17.74 -11.65
N ASP A 99 6.85 -18.80 -12.00
CA ASP A 99 6.44 -20.20 -11.80
C ASP A 99 6.62 -20.68 -10.34
N ALA A 100 6.97 -19.78 -9.42
CA ALA A 100 7.23 -20.13 -8.02
C ALA A 100 5.97 -20.66 -7.32
N THR A 101 6.12 -21.67 -6.50
CA THR A 101 5.09 -22.12 -5.58
C THR A 101 4.90 -21.10 -4.45
N TRP A 102 3.72 -21.05 -3.83
CA TRP A 102 3.50 -20.10 -2.73
C TRP A 102 4.42 -20.35 -1.52
N GLN A 103 4.89 -21.59 -1.32
CA GLN A 103 5.89 -21.93 -0.32
C GLN A 103 7.25 -21.29 -0.63
N GLU A 104 7.69 -21.33 -1.89
CA GLU A 104 8.94 -20.72 -2.33
C GLU A 104 8.87 -19.19 -2.22
N ILE A 105 7.71 -18.60 -2.55
CA ILE A 105 7.44 -17.17 -2.36
C ILE A 105 7.53 -16.79 -0.89
N ASP A 106 6.83 -17.53 0.00
CA ASP A 106 6.85 -17.29 1.45
C ASP A 106 8.29 -17.37 2.02
N GLU A 107 9.05 -18.40 1.63
CA GLU A 107 10.43 -18.57 2.09
C GLU A 107 11.36 -17.46 1.58
N THR A 108 11.21 -17.05 0.32
CA THR A 108 12.03 -15.97 -0.27
C THR A 108 11.76 -14.65 0.44
N LEU A 109 10.48 -14.29 0.63
CA LEU A 109 10.08 -13.08 1.34
C LEU A 109 10.54 -13.09 2.80
N ARG A 110 10.48 -14.25 3.47
CA ARG A 110 10.99 -14.42 4.84
C ARG A 110 12.49 -14.14 4.91
N LEU A 111 13.28 -14.71 4.01
CA LEU A 111 14.73 -14.51 3.95
C LEU A 111 15.09 -13.04 3.67
N GLU A 112 14.36 -12.39 2.77
CA GLU A 112 14.53 -10.95 2.50
C GLU A 112 14.22 -10.09 3.72
N ALA A 113 13.13 -10.38 4.43
CA ALA A 113 12.75 -9.68 5.65
C ALA A 113 13.81 -9.87 6.76
N GLU A 114 14.35 -11.08 6.92
CA GLU A 114 15.44 -11.37 7.86
C GLU A 114 16.72 -10.61 7.51
N GLN A 115 17.09 -10.55 6.23
CA GLN A 115 18.25 -9.77 5.77
C GLN A 115 18.07 -8.28 6.05
N ARG A 116 16.87 -7.74 5.83
CA ARG A 116 16.56 -6.32 6.08
C ARG A 116 16.55 -5.98 7.57
N ALA A 117 16.11 -6.91 8.42
CA ALA A 117 16.11 -6.75 9.87
C ALA A 117 17.52 -6.81 10.48
N ARG A 118 18.52 -7.31 9.74
CA ARG A 118 19.88 -7.39 10.23
C ARG A 118 20.45 -5.97 10.38
N PRO A 119 20.89 -5.57 11.58
CA PRO A 119 21.53 -4.27 11.75
C PRO A 119 22.74 -4.19 10.82
N PRO A 120 23.04 -3.00 10.25
CA PRO A 120 24.26 -2.82 9.49
C PRO A 120 25.40 -3.29 10.37
N ALA A 121 26.16 -4.27 9.90
CA ALA A 121 27.28 -4.82 10.65
C ALA A 121 28.08 -3.62 11.13
N ALA A 122 28.17 -3.45 12.45
CA ALA A 122 28.93 -2.36 13.04
C ALA A 122 30.35 -2.53 12.49
N ASN A 123 30.67 -1.71 11.48
CA ASN A 123 32.00 -1.62 10.96
C ASN A 123 32.81 -1.13 12.15
N ASN A 124 33.47 -2.08 12.83
CA ASN A 124 34.62 -1.85 13.67
C ASN A 124 35.76 -1.36 12.77
N SER A 125 35.53 -0.25 12.07
CA SER A 125 36.57 0.58 11.51
C SER A 125 37.21 1.23 12.71
N GLY A 126 38.31 0.62 13.16
CA GLY A 126 39.15 1.17 14.20
C GLY A 126 39.39 2.65 13.94
N ALA A 127 39.16 3.44 14.97
CA ALA A 127 39.54 4.84 15.02
C ALA A 127 41.02 4.97 14.62
N GLN A 128 41.29 5.42 13.41
CA GLN A 128 42.54 6.11 13.11
C GLN A 128 42.32 7.60 13.41
N PRO A 129 43.06 8.18 14.37
CA PRO A 129 43.01 9.61 14.64
C PRO A 129 43.75 10.34 13.51
N LEU A 130 42.99 11.04 12.67
CA LEU A 130 43.53 12.01 11.72
C LEU A 130 43.77 13.32 12.47
N ALA A 131 45.05 13.62 12.65
CA ALA A 131 45.54 14.91 13.12
C ALA A 131 45.17 16.04 12.15
N ASP A 132 44.68 17.13 12.74
CA ASP A 132 44.83 18.53 12.38
C ASP A 132 45.09 18.90 10.90
N THR A 133 44.11 19.54 10.25
CA THR A 133 44.38 20.64 9.31
C THR A 133 43.24 21.66 9.32
N VAL A 134 43.33 22.57 10.29
CA VAL A 134 43.14 24.03 10.23
C VAL A 134 42.41 24.63 9.00
N SER A 135 41.25 25.23 9.29
CA SER A 135 40.80 26.59 8.92
C SER A 135 40.76 27.03 7.45
N SER A 136 39.56 27.38 6.97
CA SER A 136 39.34 28.68 6.31
C SER A 136 37.87 29.11 6.40
N ARG A 137 37.68 30.22 7.14
CA ARG A 137 36.50 31.09 7.10
C ARG A 137 36.42 31.79 5.75
N GLN A 138 35.22 31.94 5.20
CA GLN A 138 34.84 33.21 4.58
C GLN A 138 33.32 33.41 4.63
N ALA A 139 32.96 34.58 5.17
CA ALA A 139 31.63 35.13 5.28
C ALA A 139 31.47 36.27 4.26
N VAL A 140 30.34 36.32 3.55
CA VAL A 140 29.57 37.49 3.06
C VAL A 140 28.47 36.93 2.14
N ALA A 141 27.24 37.45 2.01
CA ALA A 141 26.67 38.73 2.35
C ALA A 141 25.16 38.60 2.57
N GLU A 142 24.62 39.53 3.37
CA GLU A 142 23.21 39.92 3.42
C GLU A 142 22.78 40.52 2.06
N THR A 143 21.60 40.15 1.57
CA THR A 143 20.88 40.92 0.55
C THR A 143 19.37 40.74 0.76
N THR A 144 18.81 41.75 1.42
CA THR A 144 17.60 42.52 1.07
C THR A 144 16.28 41.79 0.77
N CYS A 145 15.30 42.15 1.59
CA CYS A 145 13.87 41.91 1.46
C CYS A 145 13.28 42.52 0.18
N ASP A 146 12.63 41.69 -0.64
CA ASP A 146 11.40 42.02 -1.37
C ASP A 146 10.97 40.79 -2.19
N GLN A 147 10.01 40.01 -1.67
CA GLN A 147 9.30 39.03 -2.50
C GLN A 147 7.82 39.00 -2.15
N ALA A 148 7.03 39.55 -3.09
CA ALA A 148 5.64 39.20 -3.28
C ALA A 148 5.50 37.67 -3.39
N VAL A 149 4.58 37.12 -2.61
CA VAL A 149 4.30 35.68 -2.51
C VAL A 149 3.73 35.18 -3.84
N LYS A 150 4.63 34.80 -4.74
CA LYS A 150 4.34 33.89 -5.83
C LYS A 150 4.41 32.50 -5.22
N LEU A 151 3.26 31.83 -5.08
CA LEU A 151 3.15 30.41 -4.70
C LEU A 151 3.88 29.57 -5.74
N THR A 152 5.20 29.48 -5.63
CA THR A 152 6.00 28.45 -6.29
C THR A 152 5.64 27.14 -5.61
N ALA A 153 4.92 26.30 -6.36
CA ALA A 153 4.67 24.92 -5.97
C ALA A 153 6.01 24.26 -5.64
N VAL A 154 6.26 24.07 -4.35
CA VAL A 154 7.41 23.32 -3.87
C VAL A 154 7.27 21.93 -4.48
N PRO A 155 8.28 21.42 -5.21
CA PRO A 155 8.23 20.07 -5.75
C PRO A 155 8.10 19.08 -4.59
N LEU A 156 6.89 18.54 -4.44
CA LEU A 156 6.57 17.54 -3.44
C LEU A 156 7.26 16.23 -3.82
N ASP A 157 8.09 15.73 -2.91
CA ASP A 157 8.70 14.41 -3.05
C ASP A 157 7.59 13.34 -3.00
N ILE A 158 7.36 12.69 -4.14
CA ILE A 158 6.24 11.76 -4.36
C ILE A 158 6.38 10.50 -3.48
N ASN A 159 7.60 10.18 -3.04
CA ASN A 159 7.88 8.97 -2.25
C ASN A 159 7.82 9.20 -0.73
N LYS A 160 7.58 10.45 -0.29
CA LYS A 160 7.56 10.79 1.13
C LYS A 160 6.21 10.38 1.75
N THR A 161 6.25 9.42 2.67
CA THR A 161 5.07 8.85 3.35
C THR A 161 4.64 9.63 4.60
N TRP A 162 5.33 10.72 4.92
CA TRP A 162 5.10 11.56 6.10
C TRP A 162 5.27 13.04 5.75
N MET A 163 4.62 13.93 6.51
CA MET A 163 4.69 15.38 6.30
C MET A 163 5.20 16.10 7.56
N ASN A 164 5.89 17.21 7.33
CA ASN A 164 6.10 18.22 8.37
C ASN A 164 4.88 19.14 8.49
N GLU A 165 4.86 19.99 9.52
CA GLU A 165 3.74 20.90 9.81
C GLU A 165 3.41 21.83 8.62
N ALA A 166 4.42 22.42 7.99
CA ALA A 166 4.25 23.34 6.86
C ALA A 166 3.68 22.64 5.62
N GLU A 167 4.14 21.42 5.33
CA GLU A 167 3.61 20.56 4.27
C GLU A 167 2.16 20.18 4.55
N ALA A 168 1.82 19.82 5.80
CA ALA A 168 0.46 19.48 6.19
C ALA A 168 -0.50 20.68 6.05
N HIS A 169 -0.08 21.89 6.44
CA HIS A 169 -0.87 23.10 6.21
C HIS A 169 -1.06 23.41 4.71
N THR A 170 -0.01 23.25 3.91
CA THR A 170 -0.09 23.46 2.46
C THR A 170 -1.06 22.46 1.83
N LEU A 171 -1.00 21.18 2.25
CA LEU A 171 -1.91 20.15 1.77
C LEU A 171 -3.36 20.40 2.21
N ALA A 172 -3.58 20.84 3.45
CA ALA A 172 -4.92 21.19 3.94
C ALA A 172 -5.57 22.29 3.10
N GLN A 173 -4.81 23.33 2.73
CA GLN A 173 -5.29 24.39 1.84
C GLN A 173 -5.62 23.84 0.44
N GLN A 174 -4.76 22.97 -0.10
CA GLN A 174 -4.99 22.34 -1.39
C GLN A 174 -6.26 21.49 -1.39
N ILE A 175 -6.49 20.69 -0.35
CA ILE A 175 -7.70 19.85 -0.20
C ILE A 175 -8.97 20.71 -0.22
N VAL A 176 -8.97 21.84 0.49
CA VAL A 176 -10.12 22.76 0.51
C VAL A 176 -10.36 23.37 -0.88
N LEU A 177 -9.30 23.75 -1.59
CA LEU A 177 -9.38 24.28 -2.97
C LEU A 177 -9.89 23.22 -3.95
N ASP A 178 -9.38 22.00 -3.85
CA ASP A 178 -9.83 20.86 -4.67
C ASP A 178 -11.33 20.62 -4.43
N GLY A 179 -11.80 20.76 -3.19
CA GLY A 179 -13.21 20.63 -2.88
C GLY A 179 -14.12 21.74 -3.37
N ALA A 180 -13.67 22.98 -3.24
CA ALA A 180 -14.38 24.12 -3.81
C ALA A 180 -14.50 24.01 -5.34
N THR A 181 -13.48 23.47 -6.02
CA THR A 181 -13.47 23.30 -7.48
C THR A 181 -14.55 22.33 -7.98
N HIS A 182 -15.03 21.44 -7.11
CA HIS A 182 -15.96 20.37 -7.44
C HIS A 182 -17.28 20.46 -6.66
N ASP A 183 -17.60 21.66 -6.14
CA ASP A 183 -18.85 21.98 -5.44
C ASP A 183 -19.14 21.11 -4.20
N TYR A 184 -18.12 20.72 -3.44
CA TYR A 184 -18.31 20.03 -2.16
C TYR A 184 -17.59 20.70 -0.99
N VAL A 185 -18.23 20.67 0.18
CA VAL A 185 -17.71 21.28 1.41
C VAL A 185 -16.85 20.25 2.13
N ILE A 186 -15.55 20.43 2.07
CA ILE A 186 -14.59 19.73 2.92
C ILE A 186 -14.12 20.68 4.01
N THR A 187 -14.06 20.17 5.24
CA THR A 187 -13.34 20.84 6.33
C THR A 187 -12.07 20.04 6.64
N THR A 188 -10.99 20.74 6.94
CA THR A 188 -9.69 20.14 7.22
C THR A 188 -9.17 20.59 8.58
N GLU A 189 -8.59 19.67 9.34
CA GLU A 189 -7.89 19.92 10.59
C GLU A 189 -6.46 19.38 10.49
N VAL A 190 -5.46 20.20 10.80
CA VAL A 190 -4.06 19.76 10.87
C VAL A 190 -3.79 19.34 12.30
N ALA A 191 -3.38 18.10 12.50
CA ALA A 191 -3.13 17.55 13.82
C ALA A 191 -1.81 16.77 13.85
N PRO A 192 -1.04 16.85 14.95
CA PRO A 192 0.09 15.97 15.16
C PRO A 192 -0.40 14.56 15.48
N ASP A 193 0.25 13.56 14.90
CA ASP A 193 0.05 12.15 15.21
C ASP A 193 1.41 11.49 15.43
N HIS A 194 1.72 11.20 16.68
CA HIS A 194 3.04 10.76 17.12
C HIS A 194 4.17 11.72 16.67
N ALA A 195 5.02 11.28 15.72
CA ALA A 195 6.17 12.02 15.22
C ALA A 195 5.95 12.64 13.84
N VAL A 196 4.70 12.60 13.33
CA VAL A 196 4.34 13.11 12.00
C VAL A 196 3.15 14.06 12.08
N TRP A 197 3.02 14.93 11.09
CA TRP A 197 1.84 15.77 10.93
C TRP A 197 0.91 15.17 9.88
N LEU A 198 -0.38 15.14 10.17
CA LEU A 198 -1.41 14.66 9.26
C LEU A 198 -2.52 15.69 9.08
N VAL A 199 -3.27 15.54 7.99
CA VAL A 199 -4.45 16.36 7.71
C VAL A 199 -5.69 15.47 7.88
N ARG A 200 -6.55 15.79 8.85
CA ARG A 200 -7.86 15.16 9.00
C ARG A 200 -8.86 15.89 8.14
N ILE A 201 -9.48 15.16 7.23
CA ILE A 201 -10.55 15.64 6.37
C ILE A 201 -11.87 15.21 6.99
N ASN A 202 -12.82 16.13 7.15
CA ASN A 202 -14.19 15.79 7.46
C ASN A 202 -15.08 16.10 6.25
N TRP A 203 -15.67 15.04 5.71
CA TRP A 203 -16.56 15.07 4.55
C TRP A 203 -17.84 14.28 4.84
N ASP A 204 -18.98 14.97 4.89
CA ASP A 204 -20.29 14.36 5.15
C ASP A 204 -20.32 13.49 6.43
N GLY A 205 -19.60 13.93 7.47
CA GLY A 205 -19.46 13.21 8.74
C GLY A 205 -18.41 12.09 8.75
N ASN A 206 -17.76 11.81 7.62
CA ASN A 206 -16.66 10.86 7.54
C ASN A 206 -15.33 11.57 7.79
N ILE A 207 -14.54 11.03 8.71
CA ILE A 207 -13.21 11.56 9.04
C ILE A 207 -12.16 10.67 8.39
N LEU A 208 -11.33 11.25 7.53
CA LEU A 208 -10.22 10.59 6.85
C LEU A 208 -8.90 11.23 7.27
N ALA A 209 -7.90 10.42 7.59
CA ALA A 209 -6.57 10.90 7.98
C ALA A 209 -5.61 10.79 6.78
N ILE A 210 -5.13 11.94 6.30
CA ILE A 210 -4.23 12.04 5.16
C ILE A 210 -2.81 12.26 5.64
N THR A 211 -1.94 11.32 5.30
CA THR A 211 -0.54 11.23 5.74
C THR A 211 0.47 11.78 4.74
N SER A 212 0.07 11.94 3.47
CA SER A 212 0.92 12.51 2.42
C SER A 212 0.08 13.09 1.27
N PRO A 213 0.66 13.92 0.40
CA PRO A 213 -0.02 14.40 -0.81
C PRO A 213 -0.35 13.28 -1.80
N ALA A 214 0.47 12.23 -1.87
CA ALA A 214 0.18 11.05 -2.69
C ALA A 214 -1.04 10.28 -2.17
N HIS A 215 -1.15 10.14 -0.83
CA HIS A 215 -2.32 9.57 -0.18
C HIS A 215 -3.58 10.39 -0.52
N TRP A 216 -3.52 11.74 -0.42
CA TRP A 216 -4.63 12.60 -0.82
C TRP A 216 -5.07 12.36 -2.27
N ARG A 217 -4.16 12.30 -3.23
CA ARG A 217 -4.51 12.09 -4.65
C ARG A 217 -5.25 10.77 -4.88
N SER A 218 -4.86 9.71 -4.18
CA SER A 218 -5.53 8.42 -4.25
C SER A 218 -6.96 8.50 -3.70
N GLU A 219 -7.11 9.02 -2.48
CA GLU A 219 -8.42 9.19 -1.83
C GLU A 219 -9.33 10.13 -2.63
N PHE A 220 -8.76 11.21 -3.17
CA PHE A 220 -9.49 12.17 -3.97
C PHE A 220 -10.04 11.54 -5.26
N ALA A 221 -9.27 10.67 -5.93
CA ALA A 221 -9.76 9.94 -7.10
C ALA A 221 -10.94 9.02 -6.76
N GLU A 222 -10.92 8.38 -5.60
CA GLU A 222 -12.02 7.53 -5.12
C GLU A 222 -13.27 8.36 -4.79
N ILE A 223 -13.11 9.43 -3.99
CA ILE A 223 -14.19 10.37 -3.65
C ILE A 223 -14.84 10.92 -4.93
N TYR A 224 -14.01 11.36 -5.89
CA TYR A 224 -14.47 11.88 -7.16
C TYR A 224 -15.25 10.83 -7.98
N SER A 225 -14.76 9.60 -8.05
CA SER A 225 -15.44 8.49 -8.73
C SER A 225 -16.81 8.20 -8.12
N MET A 226 -16.90 8.17 -6.79
CA MET A 226 -18.17 7.97 -6.06
C MET A 226 -19.17 9.09 -6.34
N LEU A 227 -18.70 10.35 -6.38
CA LEU A 227 -19.53 11.50 -6.69
C LEU A 227 -20.06 11.45 -8.13
N GLN A 228 -19.20 11.14 -9.09
CA GLN A 228 -19.60 10.96 -10.49
C GLN A 228 -20.64 9.83 -10.65
N ALA A 229 -20.50 8.75 -9.88
CA ALA A 229 -21.49 7.67 -9.88
C ALA A 229 -22.84 8.13 -9.32
N ARG A 230 -22.88 8.94 -8.25
CA ARG A 230 -24.13 9.50 -7.70
C ARG A 230 -24.88 10.38 -8.71
N LEU A 231 -24.16 11.19 -9.49
CA LEU A 231 -24.76 12.07 -10.51
C LEU A 231 -25.43 11.30 -11.66
N ARG A 232 -25.08 10.03 -11.88
CA ARG A 232 -25.65 9.20 -12.95
C ARG A 232 -26.96 8.52 -12.59
N ILE A 233 -27.38 8.56 -11.33
CA ILE A 233 -28.63 7.96 -10.90
C ILE A 233 -29.73 9.02 -11.09
N PRO A 234 -30.67 8.84 -12.05
CA PRO A 234 -31.79 9.77 -12.19
C PRO A 234 -32.64 9.74 -10.90
N ALA A 235 -32.97 10.93 -10.40
CA ALA A 235 -33.79 11.14 -9.21
C ALA A 235 -35.20 10.56 -9.36
#